data_AF-A0A7Y5E221-F1
#
_entry.id   AF-A0A7Y5E221-F1
#
_cell.length_a   1.000
_cell.length_b   1.000
_cell.length_c   1.000
_cell.angle_alpha   90.00
_cell.angle_beta   90.00
_cell.angle_gamma   90.00
#
_symmetry.space_group_name_H-M   'P 1'
#
loop_
_entity.id
_entity.type
_entity.pdbx_description
1 polymer ?
#
loop_
_entity_poly.entity_id
_entity_poly.type
_entity_poly.pdbx_seq_one_letter_code
_entity_poly.pdbx_strand_id
1 'polypeptide(L)'
;MANGKSTRLAIVEQSLIDILDRLDNLPDDPKSRELRSKARVCERIVLGWATLAPTMEERADMMKRVLALNVEVMEVGRAGGGT
;
A
#
# COMPACT_ATOMS: atom_id res chain seq x y z
N MET A 1 10.30 10.31 -25.96
CA MET A 1 10.57 9.03 -25.28
C MET A 1 9.31 8.63 -24.53
N ALA A 2 8.62 7.58 -24.97
CA ALA A 2 7.41 7.11 -24.30
C ALA A 2 7.83 6.39 -23.01
N ASN A 3 7.92 7.13 -21.89
CA ASN A 3 8.11 6.54 -20.58
C ASN A 3 6.87 5.70 -20.28
N GLY A 4 6.96 4.39 -20.49
CA GLY A 4 5.96 3.42 -20.11
C GLY A 4 5.81 3.39 -18.59
N LYS A 5 5.15 4.40 -18.02
CA LYS A 5 4.54 4.33 -16.70
C LYS A 5 3.59 3.13 -16.77
N SER A 6 4.05 1.98 -16.29
CA SER A 6 3.21 0.80 -16.23
C SER A 6 1.97 1.19 -15.44
N THR A 7 0.79 1.16 -16.06
CA THR A 7 -0.49 1.48 -15.41
C THR A 7 -0.62 0.74 -14.08
N ARG A 8 -0.07 -0.47 -14.00
CA ARG A 8 0.02 -1.27 -12.77
C ARG A 8 0.82 -0.62 -11.64
N LEU A 9 1.95 0.04 -11.94
CA LEU A 9 2.74 0.74 -10.94
C LEU A 9 1.99 1.97 -10.41
N ALA A 10 1.36 2.74 -11.31
CA ALA A 10 0.53 3.88 -10.90
C ALA A 10 -0.64 3.44 -10.01
N ILE A 11 -1.27 2.29 -10.29
CA ILE A 11 -2.31 1.71 -9.43
C ILE A 11 -1.75 1.36 -8.05
N VAL A 12 -0.55 0.76 -7.99
CA VAL A 12 0.11 0.42 -6.72
C VAL A 12 0.44 1.68 -5.91
N GLU A 13 1.01 2.70 -6.54
CA GLU A 13 1.33 3.99 -5.92
C GLU A 13 0.07 4.66 -5.34
N GLN A 14 -0.99 4.77 -6.15
CA GLN A 14 -2.25 5.37 -5.70
C GLN A 14 -2.88 4.57 -4.56
N SER A 15 -2.90 3.23 -4.68
CA SER A 15 -3.46 2.38 -3.63
C SER A 15 -2.70 2.52 -2.31
N LEU A 16 -1.37 2.69 -2.34
CA LEU A 16 -0.57 2.92 -1.15
C LEU A 16 -0.87 4.26 -0.48
N ILE A 17 -1.06 5.32 -1.28
CA ILE A 17 -1.49 6.64 -0.77
C ILE A 17 -2.84 6.49 -0.05
N ASP A 18 -3.83 5.90 -0.72
CA ASP A 18 -5.18 5.73 -0.14
C ASP A 18 -5.17 4.88 1.14
N ILE A 19 -4.32 3.84 1.20
CA ILE A 19 -4.15 3.00 2.39
C ILE A 19 -3.54 3.80 3.54
N LEU A 20 -2.47 4.57 3.28
CA LEU A 20 -1.80 5.38 4.29
C LEU A 20 -2.75 6.45 4.84
N ASP A 21 -3.48 7.15 3.97
CA ASP A 21 -4.47 8.16 4.36
C ASP A 21 -5.56 7.54 5.25
N ARG A 22 -6.07 6.35 4.92
CA ARG A 22 -7.04 5.64 5.78
C ARG A 22 -6.45 5.27 7.12
N LEU A 23 -5.23 4.71 7.14
CA LEU A 23 -4.55 4.29 8.35
C LEU A 23 -4.24 5.48 9.28
N ASP A 24 -3.94 6.65 8.73
CA ASP A 24 -3.70 7.87 9.52
C ASP A 24 -4.99 8.38 10.20
N ASN A 25 -6.17 8.01 9.67
CA ASN A 25 -7.47 8.29 10.27
C ASN A 25 -7.97 7.21 11.25
N LEU A 26 -7.27 6.07 11.37
CA LEU A 26 -7.64 5.01 12.33
C LEU A 26 -7.07 5.26 13.73
N PRO A 27 -7.70 4.71 14.79
CA PRO A 27 -7.14 4.71 16.13
C PRO A 27 -5.72 4.14 16.19
N ASP A 28 -4.95 4.56 17.19
CA ASP A 28 -3.57 4.10 17.36
C ASP A 28 -3.46 2.78 18.14
N ASP A 29 -4.25 1.79 17.73
CA ASP A 29 -4.27 0.45 18.30
C ASP A 29 -3.11 -0.42 17.73
N PRO A 30 -2.77 -1.55 18.38
CA PRO A 30 -1.67 -2.41 17.93
C PRO A 30 -1.80 -2.91 16.49
N LYS A 31 -3.03 -3.18 16.02
CA LYS A 31 -3.27 -3.69 14.67
C LYS A 31 -3.10 -2.57 13.65
N SER A 32 -3.64 -1.39 13.91
CA SER A 32 -3.46 -0.20 13.07
C SER A 32 -1.99 0.20 12.96
N ARG A 33 -1.21 0.10 14.06
CA ARG A 33 0.25 0.30 14.03
C ARG A 33 0.98 -0.72 13.18
N GLU A 34 0.62 -2.00 13.28
CA GLU A 34 1.18 -3.07 12.46
C GLU A 34 0.94 -2.79 10.96
N LEU A 35 -0.29 -2.41 10.61
CA LEU A 35 -0.68 -2.08 9.24
C LEU A 35 0.06 -0.84 8.71
N ARG A 36 0.23 0.21 9.53
CA ARG A 36 1.05 1.38 9.17
C ARG A 36 2.49 0.98 8.87
N SER A 37 3.09 0.12 9.71
CA SER A 37 4.45 -0.38 9.47
C SER A 37 4.56 -1.11 8.13
N LYS A 38 3.62 -2.01 7.83
CA LYS A 38 3.57 -2.74 6.54
C LYS A 38 3.39 -1.79 5.35
N ALA A 39 2.52 -0.80 5.47
CA ALA A 39 2.27 0.21 4.43
C ALA A 39 3.52 1.03 4.13
N ARG A 40 4.22 1.52 5.16
CA ARG A 40 5.46 2.31 5.04
C ARG A 40 6.61 1.51 4.42
N VAL A 41 6.69 0.21 4.70
CA VAL A 41 7.67 -0.67 4.02
C VAL A 41 7.40 -0.75 2.52
N CYS A 42 6.12 -0.93 2.13
CA CYS A 42 5.75 -0.98 0.71
C CYS A 42 6.01 0.36 0.02
N GLU A 43 5.63 1.48 0.66
CA GLU A 43 5.92 2.85 0.19
C GLU A 43 7.41 3.05 -0.08
N ARG A 44 8.29 2.65 0.86
CA ARG A 44 9.73 2.79 0.70
C ARG A 44 10.29 1.98 -0.48
N ILE A 45 9.80 0.77 -0.68
CA ILE A 45 10.21 -0.08 -1.81
C ILE A 45 9.80 0.56 -3.13
N VAL A 46 8.54 1.01 -3.23
CA VAL A 46 8.00 1.66 -4.43
C VAL A 46 8.71 2.98 -4.73
N LEU A 47 9.07 3.78 -3.72
CA LEU A 47 9.90 4.97 -3.90
C LEU A 47 11.29 4.62 -4.47
N GLY A 48 11.88 3.51 -4.04
CA GLY A 48 13.15 3.00 -4.58
C GLY A 48 13.05 2.60 -6.06
N TRP A 49 11.86 2.28 -6.56
CA TRP A 49 11.66 1.91 -7.96
C TRP A 49 11.80 3.07 -8.94
N ALA A 50 11.75 4.32 -8.45
CA ALA A 50 12.07 5.49 -9.24
C ALA A 50 13.54 5.53 -9.67
N THR A 51 14.45 4.93 -8.89
CA THR A 51 15.89 4.89 -9.19
C THR A 51 16.30 3.57 -9.83
N LEU A 52 15.67 2.46 -9.44
CA LEU A 52 15.93 1.13 -9.99
C LEU A 52 14.62 0.47 -10.41
N ALA A 53 14.42 0.30 -11.72
CA ALA A 53 13.20 -0.29 -12.24
C ALA A 53 13.03 -1.73 -11.72
N PRO A 54 11.85 -2.07 -11.14
CA PRO A 54 11.61 -3.39 -10.60
C PRO A 54 11.37 -4.41 -11.69
N THR A 55 11.72 -5.65 -11.38
CA THR A 55 11.40 -6.85 -12.15
C THR A 55 9.89 -7.10 -12.18
N MET A 56 9.45 -7.94 -13.12
CA MET A 56 8.04 -8.33 -13.24
C MET A 56 7.54 -9.09 -12.01
N GLU A 57 8.40 -9.90 -11.38
CA GLU A 57 8.10 -10.64 -10.16
C GLU A 57 7.90 -9.70 -8.97
N GLU A 58 8.82 -8.75 -8.77
CA GLU A 58 8.71 -7.74 -7.71
C GLU A 58 7.43 -6.89 -7.87
N ARG A 59 7.05 -6.54 -9.10
CA ARG A 59 5.78 -5.84 -9.38
C ARG A 59 4.57 -6.68 -9.00
N ALA A 60 4.56 -7.95 -9.36
CA ALA A 60 3.44 -8.86 -9.07
C ALA A 60 3.30 -9.08 -7.56
N ASP A 61 4.42 -9.25 -6.86
CA ASP A 61 4.41 -9.47 -5.42
C ASP A 61 4.05 -8.20 -4.64
N MET A 62 4.49 -7.02 -5.08
CA MET A 62 4.03 -5.77 -4.49
C MET A 62 2.52 -5.59 -4.66
N MET A 63 1.97 -5.91 -5.82
CA MET A 63 0.53 -5.84 -6.06
C MET A 63 -0.25 -6.74 -5.10
N LYS A 64 0.20 -7.99 -4.90
CA LYS A 64 -0.43 -8.90 -3.93
C LYS A 64 -0.37 -8.34 -2.51
N ARG A 65 0.78 -7.80 -2.10
CA ARG A 65 0.97 -7.20 -0.76
C ARG A 65 0.04 -6.02 -0.53
N VAL A 66 -0.05 -5.11 -1.50
CA VAL A 66 -0.92 -3.92 -1.42
C VAL A 66 -2.40 -4.30 -1.41
N LEU A 67 -2.80 -5.29 -2.21
CA LEU A 67 -4.17 -5.80 -2.19
C LEU A 67 -4.54 -6.42 -0.84
N ALA A 68 -3.68 -7.29 -0.30
CA ALA A 68 -3.89 -7.89 1.01
C ALA A 68 -3.97 -6.83 2.12
N LEU A 69 -3.05 -5.85 2.09
CA LEU A 69 -3.02 -4.75 3.04
C LEU A 69 -4.31 -3.91 2.98
N ASN A 70 -4.80 -3.60 1.78
CA ASN A 70 -6.04 -2.85 1.61
C ASN A 70 -7.25 -3.58 2.21
N VAL A 71 -7.33 -4.90 2.04
CA VAL A 71 -8.38 -5.73 2.66
C VAL A 71 -8.29 -5.67 4.19
N GLU A 72 -7.09 -5.88 4.76
CA GLU A 72 -6.90 -5.79 6.21
C GLU A 72 -7.29 -4.40 6.76
N VAL A 73 -6.93 -3.32 6.06
CA VAL A 73 -7.29 -1.94 6.44
C VAL A 73 -8.80 -1.73 6.41
N MET A 74 -9.49 -2.23 5.38
CA MET A 74 -10.96 -2.15 5.29
C MET A 74 -11.65 -2.94 6.40
N GLU A 75 -11.12 -4.10 6.77
CA GLU A 75 -11.66 -4.91 7.87
C GLU A 75 -11.53 -4.20 9.21
N VAL A 76 -10.37 -3.59 9.50
CA VAL A 76 -10.17 -2.80 10.71
C VAL A 76 -11.08 -1.57 10.73
N GLY A 77 -11.19 -0.85 9.61
CA GLY A 77 -12.11 0.29 9.49
C GLY A 77 -13.59 -0.10 9.69
N ARG A 78 -14.00 -1.29 9.23
CA ARG A 78 -15.36 -1.81 9.45
C ARG A 78 -15.60 -2.23 10.90
N ALA A 79 -14.62 -2.86 11.54
CA ALA A 79 -14.74 -3.29 12.94
C ALA A 79 -14.74 -2.11 13.92
N GLY A 80 -14.03 -1.02 13.61
CA GLY A 80 -14.04 0.21 14.41
C GLY A 80 -15.23 1.15 14.18
N GLY A 81 -15.97 0.96 13.08
CA GLY A 81 -17.11 1.80 12.69
C GLY A 81 -18.49 1.33 13.17
N GLY A 82 -18.55 0.29 14.02
CA GLY A 82 -19.79 -0.21 14.61
C GLY A 82 -19.99 0.31 16.03
N THR A 83 -20.55 1.52 16.16
CA THR A 83 -21.29 1.93 17.37
C THR A 83 -22.74 1.49 17.25
#